data_AF-D3LTP6-F1
#
_entry.id   AF-D3LTP6-F1
#
_cell.length_a   1.000
_cell.length_b   1.000
_cell.length_c   1.000
_cell.angle_alpha   90.00
_cell.angle_beta   90.00
_cell.angle_gamma   90.00
#
_symmetry.space_group_name_H-M   'P 1'
#
loop_
_entity.id
_entity.type
_entity.pdbx_description
1 polymer ?
#
loop_
_entity_poly.entity_id
_entity_poly.type
_entity_poly.pdbx_seq_one_letter_code
_entity_poly.pdbx_strand_id
1 'polypeptide(L)'
;MNDTFAKKDASNVTDATAWAGKLGTGEVAENNANLVTGGKVYAAIKDKADKSELTNKADTSLNNITEAGKTVIKNLAKGAVKVADGTNTTVTTEDGTDGSKTYKVNVSDADIKKAVASDLNKKADKDAGNIGDKERTAWANKLGTGKVEANDANLVTGGTVQAALNPVKTQAETNATNITGLTTRVGTNESDIKT
;
A
#
# COMPACT_ATOMS: atom_id res chain seq x y z
N MET A 1 62.05 6.96 -80.91
CA MET A 1 62.20 5.69 -80.17
C MET A 1 60.80 5.27 -79.77
N ASN A 2 60.33 4.11 -80.22
CA ASN A 2 59.04 3.58 -79.79
C ASN A 2 59.19 3.13 -78.34
N ASP A 3 58.54 3.81 -77.42
CA ASP A 3 58.53 3.43 -76.00
C ASP A 3 57.67 2.18 -75.83
N THR A 4 58.25 1.00 -76.06
CA THR A 4 57.60 -0.31 -75.89
C THR A 4 57.69 -0.87 -74.45
N PHE A 5 58.41 -0.19 -73.55
CA PHE A 5 58.60 -0.62 -72.16
C PHE A 5 58.48 0.57 -71.18
N ALA A 6 57.98 0.33 -69.96
CA ALA A 6 58.03 1.34 -68.90
C ALA A 6 59.45 1.50 -68.35
N LYS A 7 59.87 2.75 -68.13
CA LYS A 7 61.09 3.07 -67.38
C LYS A 7 60.93 2.67 -65.93
N LYS A 8 62.05 2.39 -65.25
CA LYS A 8 62.07 2.02 -63.83
C LYS A 8 61.36 3.07 -62.93
N ASP A 9 61.47 4.34 -63.28
CA ASP A 9 60.85 5.47 -62.59
C ASP A 9 59.42 5.79 -63.07
N ALA A 10 58.89 5.02 -64.04
CA ALA A 10 57.61 5.24 -64.70
C ALA A 10 57.44 6.62 -65.38
N SER A 11 58.52 7.36 -65.63
CA SER A 11 58.45 8.72 -66.21
C SER A 11 57.86 8.78 -67.64
N ASN A 12 57.81 7.64 -68.34
CA ASN A 12 57.18 7.51 -69.66
C ASN A 12 55.78 6.86 -69.63
N VAL A 13 55.21 6.62 -68.44
CA VAL A 13 53.81 6.18 -68.29
C VAL A 13 52.91 7.40 -68.27
N THR A 14 52.50 7.86 -69.45
CA THR A 14 51.66 9.06 -69.59
C THR A 14 50.16 8.75 -69.48
N ASP A 15 49.75 7.49 -69.66
CA ASP A 15 48.36 7.01 -69.51
C ASP A 15 48.25 5.97 -68.39
N ALA A 16 48.21 6.47 -67.15
CA ALA A 16 48.09 5.64 -65.96
C ALA A 16 46.77 4.82 -65.91
N THR A 17 45.70 5.30 -66.56
CA THR A 17 44.39 4.65 -66.57
C THR A 17 44.43 3.37 -67.41
N ALA A 18 45.05 3.41 -68.60
CA ALA A 18 45.22 2.22 -69.43
C ALA A 18 46.06 1.14 -68.72
N TRP A 19 47.12 1.55 -68.00
CA TRP A 19 47.95 0.65 -67.21
C TRP A 19 47.20 0.03 -66.03
N ALA A 20 46.46 0.83 -65.27
CA ALA A 20 45.62 0.34 -64.18
C ALA A 20 44.59 -0.69 -64.67
N GLY A 21 44.01 -0.50 -65.86
CA GLY A 21 43.10 -1.46 -66.49
C GLY A 21 43.77 -2.77 -66.93
N LYS A 22 45.02 -2.73 -67.38
CA LYS A 22 45.77 -3.92 -67.82
C LYS A 22 46.36 -4.72 -66.65
N LEU A 23 46.78 -4.05 -65.59
CA LEU A 23 47.43 -4.68 -64.44
C LEU A 23 46.43 -5.05 -63.33
N GLY A 24 45.36 -4.27 -63.16
CA GLY A 24 44.36 -4.43 -62.11
C GLY A 24 43.33 -5.55 -62.35
N THR A 25 43.79 -6.73 -62.76
CA THR A 25 42.92 -7.86 -63.13
C THR A 25 42.50 -8.75 -61.95
N GLY A 26 43.13 -8.59 -60.78
CA GLY A 26 42.86 -9.35 -59.55
C GLY A 26 41.48 -9.08 -58.93
N GLU A 27 41.04 -9.95 -58.02
CA GLU A 27 39.79 -9.81 -57.26
C GLU A 27 40.10 -9.52 -55.80
N VAL A 28 39.17 -8.86 -55.10
CA VAL A 28 39.24 -8.70 -53.64
C VAL A 28 38.79 -10.01 -52.98
N ALA A 29 39.69 -10.98 -52.95
CA ALA A 29 39.46 -12.31 -52.41
C ALA A 29 40.69 -12.79 -51.64
N GLU A 30 40.46 -13.64 -50.64
CA GLU A 30 41.54 -14.28 -49.90
C GLU A 30 42.49 -15.02 -50.87
N ASN A 31 43.79 -14.90 -50.63
CA ASN A 31 44.85 -15.53 -51.44
C ASN A 31 44.92 -15.11 -52.92
N ASN A 32 44.30 -13.99 -53.32
CA ASN A 32 44.51 -13.44 -54.66
C ASN A 32 45.87 -12.70 -54.73
N ALA A 33 46.78 -13.19 -55.57
CA ALA A 33 48.13 -12.61 -55.74
C ALA A 33 48.21 -11.49 -56.80
N ASN A 34 47.12 -11.21 -57.53
CA ASN A 34 47.08 -10.22 -58.59
C ASN A 34 46.77 -8.81 -58.05
N LEU A 35 47.16 -7.77 -58.80
CA LEU A 35 46.81 -6.39 -58.49
C LEU A 35 45.32 -6.12 -58.74
N VAL A 36 44.69 -5.30 -57.90
CA VAL A 36 43.28 -4.89 -58.01
C VAL A 36 43.17 -3.41 -58.41
N THR A 37 42.03 -3.01 -58.99
CA THR A 37 41.71 -1.59 -59.20
C THR A 37 40.96 -0.99 -58.02
N GLY A 38 40.99 0.35 -57.91
CA GLY A 38 40.18 1.08 -56.93
C GLY A 38 38.67 0.82 -57.08
N GLY A 39 38.18 0.61 -58.31
CA GLY A 39 36.79 0.24 -58.57
C GLY A 39 36.41 -1.13 -58.00
N LYS A 40 37.30 -2.13 -58.09
CA LYS A 40 37.09 -3.45 -57.48
C LYS A 40 37.09 -3.37 -55.96
N VAL A 41 38.01 -2.60 -55.37
CA VAL A 41 38.04 -2.37 -53.91
C VAL A 41 36.76 -1.67 -53.45
N TYR A 42 36.36 -0.59 -54.11
CA TYR A 42 35.12 0.11 -53.82
C TYR A 42 33.91 -0.82 -53.90
N ALA A 43 33.76 -1.57 -54.99
CA ALA A 43 32.65 -2.52 -55.17
C ALA A 43 32.60 -3.57 -54.05
N ALA A 44 33.77 -4.05 -53.59
CA ALA A 44 33.87 -5.05 -52.56
C ALA A 44 33.55 -4.54 -51.14
N ILE A 45 33.70 -3.24 -50.87
CA ILE A 45 33.52 -2.67 -49.52
C ILE A 45 32.30 -1.74 -49.38
N LYS A 46 31.77 -1.20 -50.49
CA LYS A 46 30.69 -0.19 -50.47
C LYS A 46 29.44 -0.65 -49.71
N ASP A 47 29.16 -1.96 -49.73
CA ASP A 47 28.01 -2.57 -49.05
C ASP A 47 28.39 -3.27 -47.74
N LYS A 48 29.69 -3.46 -47.44
CA LYS A 48 30.14 -4.13 -46.20
C LYS A 48 30.07 -3.23 -44.96
N ALA A 49 29.92 -1.93 -45.18
CA ALA A 49 29.54 -0.97 -44.15
C ALA A 49 28.17 -0.40 -44.49
N ASP A 50 27.17 -1.27 -44.72
CA ASP A 50 25.80 -0.80 -44.81
C ASP A 50 25.41 -0.16 -43.46
N LYS A 51 25.37 1.17 -43.46
CA LYS A 51 25.05 1.98 -42.28
C LYS A 51 23.68 1.61 -41.73
N SER A 52 22.79 1.01 -42.53
CA SER A 52 21.46 0.59 -42.10
C SER A 52 21.54 -0.43 -40.95
N GLU A 53 22.42 -1.44 -41.05
CA GLU A 53 22.58 -2.45 -40.02
C GLU A 53 23.21 -1.91 -38.74
N LEU A 54 24.10 -0.91 -38.87
CA LEU A 54 24.76 -0.27 -37.74
C LEU A 54 23.83 0.72 -37.04
N THR A 55 23.05 1.50 -37.81
CA THR A 55 22.02 2.42 -37.31
C THR A 55 20.94 1.65 -36.55
N ASN A 56 20.52 0.50 -37.08
CA ASN A 56 19.55 -0.36 -36.41
C ASN A 56 20.08 -1.03 -35.13
N LYS A 57 21.40 -1.10 -34.91
CA LYS A 57 21.99 -1.62 -33.66
C LYS A 57 22.32 -0.49 -32.67
N ALA A 58 22.55 0.72 -33.15
CA ALA A 58 22.98 1.88 -32.37
C ALA A 58 21.86 2.90 -32.10
N ASP A 59 20.59 2.56 -32.32
CA ASP A 59 19.48 3.46 -32.05
C ASP A 59 19.37 3.79 -30.55
N THR A 60 19.91 4.95 -30.17
CA THR A 60 19.93 5.45 -28.79
C THR A 60 18.54 5.82 -28.29
N SER A 61 17.57 5.98 -29.19
CA SER A 61 16.17 6.22 -28.83
C SER A 61 15.43 4.93 -28.51
N LEU A 62 16.05 3.76 -28.73
CA LEU A 62 15.53 2.43 -28.43
C LEU A 62 14.25 2.06 -29.23
N ASN A 63 13.99 2.71 -30.37
CA ASN A 63 12.79 2.42 -31.18
C ASN A 63 12.89 1.06 -31.88
N ASN A 64 14.10 0.55 -32.05
CA ASN A 64 14.44 -0.76 -32.60
C ASN A 64 14.25 -1.94 -31.62
N ILE A 65 13.88 -1.70 -30.35
CA ILE A 65 13.72 -2.79 -29.37
C ILE A 65 12.46 -3.60 -29.65
N THR A 66 12.65 -4.91 -29.85
CA THR A 66 11.57 -5.88 -30.02
C THR A 66 10.76 -6.09 -28.75
N GLU A 67 9.56 -6.66 -28.84
CA GLU A 67 8.76 -7.00 -27.64
C GLU A 67 9.52 -7.91 -26.68
N ALA A 68 10.29 -8.87 -27.18
CA ALA A 68 11.17 -9.71 -26.36
C ALA A 68 12.26 -8.87 -25.63
N GLY A 69 12.85 -7.90 -26.33
CA GLY A 69 13.81 -6.96 -25.72
C GLY A 69 13.16 -6.08 -24.64
N LYS A 70 11.93 -5.60 -24.86
CA LYS A 70 11.15 -4.88 -23.85
C LYS A 70 10.91 -5.75 -22.61
N THR A 71 10.61 -7.05 -22.78
CA THR A 71 10.49 -7.99 -21.66
C THR A 71 11.79 -8.13 -20.87
N VAL A 72 12.94 -8.21 -21.53
CA VAL A 72 14.25 -8.25 -20.84
C VAL A 72 14.46 -6.97 -20.02
N ILE A 73 14.21 -5.80 -20.59
CA ILE A 73 14.33 -4.51 -19.88
C ILE A 73 13.38 -4.45 -18.68
N LYS A 74 12.10 -4.82 -18.86
CA LYS A 74 11.13 -4.87 -17.76
C LYS A 74 11.61 -5.82 -16.65
N ASN A 75 12.18 -6.97 -17.00
CA ASN A 75 12.73 -7.92 -16.03
C ASN A 75 13.94 -7.36 -15.27
N LEU A 76 14.87 -6.68 -15.95
CA LEU A 76 16.00 -6.00 -15.30
C LEU A 76 15.51 -4.91 -14.33
N ALA A 77 14.46 -4.18 -14.70
CA ALA A 77 13.88 -3.13 -13.87
C ALA A 77 13.21 -3.67 -12.57
N LYS A 78 12.81 -4.94 -12.52
CA LYS A 78 12.18 -5.55 -11.31
C LYS A 78 13.09 -5.45 -10.08
N GLY A 79 14.41 -5.51 -10.25
CA GLY A 79 15.38 -5.39 -9.15
C GLY A 79 15.57 -3.96 -8.63
N ALA A 80 15.14 -2.94 -9.37
CA ALA A 80 15.34 -1.54 -9.01
C ALA A 80 14.26 -1.02 -8.03
N VAL A 81 13.08 -1.63 -8.02
CA VAL A 81 11.96 -1.20 -7.17
C VAL A 81 11.81 -2.18 -6.01
N LYS A 82 11.97 -1.68 -4.78
CA LYS A 82 11.73 -2.44 -3.55
C LYS A 82 10.46 -1.94 -2.88
N VAL A 83 9.47 -2.83 -2.75
CA VAL A 83 8.26 -2.60 -1.95
C VAL A 83 8.26 -3.62 -0.83
N ALA A 84 7.99 -3.18 0.40
CA ALA A 84 8.02 -4.02 1.59
C ALA A 84 6.80 -3.74 2.46
N ASP A 85 6.52 -4.67 3.36
CA ASP A 85 5.47 -4.51 4.36
C ASP A 85 5.71 -3.26 5.22
N GLY A 86 4.64 -2.51 5.44
CA GLY A 86 4.62 -1.38 6.37
C GLY A 86 3.98 -1.79 7.70
N THR A 87 3.72 -0.81 8.55
CA THR A 87 2.91 -1.07 9.75
C THR A 87 1.47 -1.38 9.33
N ASN A 88 0.92 -2.50 9.81
CA ASN A 88 -0.46 -2.94 9.54
C ASN A 88 -0.76 -3.26 8.07
N THR A 89 0.26 -3.34 7.21
CA THR A 89 0.07 -3.66 5.79
C THR A 89 0.88 -4.87 5.40
N THR A 90 0.40 -5.58 4.39
CA THR A 90 1.16 -6.63 3.71
C THR A 90 1.25 -6.32 2.22
N VAL A 91 2.37 -6.69 1.61
CA VAL A 91 2.59 -6.51 0.18
C VAL A 91 2.74 -7.89 -0.45
N THR A 92 1.82 -8.22 -1.36
CA THR A 92 1.95 -9.39 -2.21
C THR A 92 2.33 -8.98 -3.62
N THR A 93 3.04 -9.85 -4.34
CA THR A 93 3.49 -9.56 -5.69
C THR A 93 3.01 -10.60 -6.67
N GLU A 94 2.67 -10.16 -7.88
CA GLU A 94 2.32 -11.03 -9.00
C GLU A 94 3.12 -10.62 -10.24
N ASP A 95 3.70 -11.60 -10.93
CA ASP A 95 4.37 -11.36 -12.20
C ASP A 95 3.34 -11.42 -13.35
N GLY A 96 3.33 -10.37 -14.17
CA GLY A 96 2.52 -10.31 -15.38
C GLY A 96 3.14 -11.10 -16.53
N THR A 97 2.30 -11.59 -17.44
CA THR A 97 2.74 -12.31 -18.66
C THR A 97 3.49 -11.40 -19.64
N ASP A 98 3.36 -10.09 -19.51
CA ASP A 98 4.02 -9.07 -20.32
C ASP A 98 5.39 -8.63 -19.76
N GLY A 99 5.88 -9.29 -18.70
CA GLY A 99 7.11 -8.95 -17.99
C GLY A 99 6.95 -7.89 -16.91
N SER A 100 5.75 -7.36 -16.67
CA SER A 100 5.50 -6.44 -15.54
C SER A 100 5.50 -7.16 -14.19
N LYS A 101 5.56 -6.40 -13.09
CA LYS A 101 5.34 -6.88 -11.73
C LYS A 101 4.31 -5.97 -11.06
N THR A 102 3.27 -6.57 -10.50
CA THR A 102 2.21 -5.87 -9.75
C THR A 102 2.46 -6.04 -8.26
N TYR A 103 2.34 -4.96 -7.50
CA TYR A 103 2.41 -4.95 -6.04
C TYR A 103 1.01 -4.67 -5.48
N LYS A 104 0.47 -5.61 -4.71
CA LYS A 104 -0.82 -5.48 -4.03
C LYS A 104 -0.56 -5.17 -2.57
N VAL A 105 -0.91 -3.94 -2.15
CA VAL A 105 -0.82 -3.53 -0.76
C VAL A 105 -2.17 -3.78 -0.10
N ASN A 106 -2.17 -4.61 0.94
CA ASN A 106 -3.38 -5.01 1.65
C ASN A 106 -3.30 -4.60 3.12
N VAL A 107 -4.47 -4.46 3.74
CA VAL A 107 -4.64 -4.28 5.18
C VAL A 107 -5.66 -5.32 5.63
N SER A 108 -5.33 -6.15 6.61
CA SER A 108 -6.28 -7.14 7.11
C SER A 108 -7.27 -6.50 8.09
N ASP A 109 -8.47 -7.07 8.21
CA ASP A 109 -9.43 -6.65 9.23
C ASP A 109 -8.86 -6.72 10.66
N ALA A 110 -7.98 -7.69 10.91
CA ALA A 110 -7.31 -7.83 12.20
C ALA A 110 -6.36 -6.66 12.46
N ASP A 111 -5.61 -6.23 11.43
CA ASP A 111 -4.71 -5.08 11.53
C ASP A 111 -5.48 -3.76 11.69
N ILE A 112 -6.62 -3.61 10.99
CA ILE A 112 -7.54 -2.47 11.19
C ILE A 112 -8.02 -2.45 12.63
N LYS A 113 -8.56 -3.58 13.13
CA LYS A 113 -9.04 -3.70 14.51
C LYS A 113 -7.95 -3.38 15.52
N LYS A 114 -6.73 -3.87 15.31
CA LYS A 114 -5.58 -3.58 16.17
C LYS A 114 -5.24 -2.09 16.17
N ALA A 115 -5.26 -1.45 15.01
CA ALA A 115 -4.95 -0.02 14.89
C ALA A 115 -5.94 0.87 15.64
N VAL A 116 -7.22 0.48 15.71
CA VAL A 116 -8.29 1.25 16.37
C VAL A 116 -8.65 0.74 17.77
N ALA A 117 -8.06 -0.37 18.22
CA ALA A 117 -8.45 -1.07 19.45
C ALA A 117 -8.39 -0.16 20.69
N SER A 118 -7.37 0.67 20.81
CA SER A 118 -7.19 1.58 21.95
C SER A 118 -8.33 2.59 22.11
N ASP A 119 -8.91 3.04 20.99
CA ASP A 119 -10.01 4.00 20.99
C ASP A 119 -11.37 3.30 21.17
N LEU A 120 -11.52 2.09 20.61
CA LEU A 120 -12.73 1.28 20.81
C LEU A 120 -12.86 0.77 22.25
N ASN A 121 -11.75 0.37 22.89
CA ASN A 121 -11.74 -0.11 24.28
C ASN A 121 -12.21 0.94 25.31
N LYS A 122 -12.30 2.21 24.93
CA LYS A 122 -12.81 3.30 25.78
C LYS A 122 -14.32 3.53 25.63
N LYS A 123 -14.97 2.85 24.69
CA LYS A 123 -16.42 2.96 24.42
C LYS A 123 -17.16 1.80 25.07
N ALA A 124 -18.41 2.01 25.42
CA ALA A 124 -19.26 0.93 25.90
C ALA A 124 -19.94 0.17 24.77
N ASP A 125 -20.08 -1.13 24.96
CA ASP A 125 -20.83 -2.00 24.07
C ASP A 125 -22.34 -1.75 24.18
N LYS A 126 -23.07 -2.08 23.12
CA LYS A 126 -24.53 -1.90 23.08
C LYS A 126 -25.26 -2.67 24.17
N ASP A 127 -24.75 -3.85 24.53
CA ASP A 127 -25.26 -4.71 25.60
C ASP A 127 -24.57 -4.47 26.95
N ALA A 128 -23.66 -3.47 27.02
CA ALA A 128 -22.85 -3.15 28.17
C ALA A 128 -21.96 -4.30 28.68
N GLY A 129 -21.68 -5.32 27.86
CA GLY A 129 -20.88 -6.48 28.26
C GLY A 129 -19.44 -6.12 28.68
N ASN A 130 -18.91 -5.00 28.18
CA ASN A 130 -17.57 -4.50 28.53
C ASN A 130 -17.53 -3.52 29.71
N ILE A 131 -18.64 -3.32 30.43
CA ILE A 131 -18.70 -2.40 31.58
C ILE A 131 -18.45 -3.15 32.89
N GLY A 132 -17.27 -2.96 33.47
CA GLY A 132 -16.90 -3.48 34.78
C GLY A 132 -17.52 -2.69 35.94
N ASP A 133 -17.20 -3.14 37.17
CA ASP A 133 -17.74 -2.54 38.40
C ASP A 133 -17.32 -1.09 38.58
N LYS A 134 -16.07 -0.76 38.26
CA LYS A 134 -15.52 0.60 38.38
C LYS A 134 -16.22 1.55 37.43
N GLU A 135 -16.35 1.15 36.17
CA GLU A 135 -17.01 1.91 35.11
C GLU A 135 -18.49 2.10 35.45
N ARG A 136 -19.15 1.04 35.92
CA ARG A 136 -20.54 1.09 36.36
C ARG A 136 -20.75 2.07 37.51
N THR A 137 -19.86 2.11 38.52
CA THR A 137 -19.91 3.11 39.59
C THR A 137 -19.72 4.52 39.05
N ALA A 138 -18.73 4.72 38.16
CA ALA A 138 -18.50 6.03 37.55
C ALA A 138 -19.73 6.52 36.75
N TRP A 139 -20.38 5.62 36.02
CA TRP A 139 -21.58 5.89 35.26
C TRP A 139 -22.78 6.19 36.16
N ALA A 140 -22.99 5.39 37.20
CA ALA A 140 -24.06 5.64 38.18
C ALA A 140 -23.90 7.03 38.81
N ASN A 141 -22.68 7.45 39.14
CA ASN A 141 -22.42 8.78 39.67
C ASN A 141 -22.62 9.89 38.62
N LYS A 142 -22.25 9.63 37.36
CA LYS A 142 -22.33 10.62 36.28
C LYS A 142 -23.75 10.82 35.78
N LEU A 143 -24.53 9.75 35.69
CA LEU A 143 -25.89 9.73 35.15
C LEU A 143 -26.95 9.90 36.24
N GLY A 144 -26.66 9.44 37.46
CA GLY A 144 -27.58 9.44 38.61
C GLY A 144 -27.69 10.80 39.32
N THR A 145 -27.82 11.90 38.58
CA THR A 145 -27.86 13.26 39.15
C THR A 145 -29.27 13.77 39.47
N GLY A 146 -30.29 12.95 39.20
CA GLY A 146 -31.68 13.31 39.42
C GLY A 146 -32.10 13.32 40.88
N LYS A 147 -33.29 13.86 41.10
CA LYS A 147 -33.99 13.91 42.38
C LYS A 147 -35.29 13.11 42.32
N VAL A 148 -35.79 12.73 43.49
CA VAL A 148 -37.12 12.12 43.62
C VAL A 148 -38.15 13.24 43.80
N GLU A 149 -38.42 13.95 42.72
CA GLU A 149 -39.33 15.09 42.68
C GLU A 149 -40.24 15.00 41.45
N ALA A 150 -41.42 15.62 41.52
CA ALA A 150 -42.33 15.67 40.38
C ALA A 150 -41.65 16.37 39.19
N ASN A 151 -41.71 15.74 38.02
CA ASN A 151 -41.16 16.23 36.75
C ASN A 151 -39.63 16.27 36.64
N ASP A 152 -38.86 15.63 37.53
CA ASP A 152 -37.44 15.40 37.27
C ASP A 152 -37.29 14.29 36.20
N ALA A 153 -36.62 14.61 35.09
CA ALA A 153 -36.41 13.69 33.97
C ALA A 153 -35.07 12.93 34.03
N ASN A 154 -34.23 13.19 35.03
CA ASN A 154 -32.91 12.59 35.17
C ASN A 154 -32.99 11.22 35.88
N LEU A 155 -31.94 10.41 35.72
CA LEU A 155 -31.80 9.16 36.47
C LEU A 155 -31.40 9.46 37.93
N VAL A 156 -31.88 8.66 38.88
CA VAL A 156 -31.54 8.77 40.31
C VAL A 156 -30.61 7.63 40.74
N THR A 157 -29.80 7.85 41.78
CA THR A 157 -29.05 6.76 42.43
C THR A 157 -29.90 6.05 43.47
N GLY A 158 -29.48 4.83 43.85
CA GLY A 158 -30.06 4.14 45.00
C GLY A 158 -29.95 4.94 46.31
N GLY A 159 -28.88 5.73 46.49
CA GLY A 159 -28.73 6.63 47.62
C GLY A 159 -29.77 7.76 47.63
N THR A 160 -30.06 8.35 46.47
CA THR A 160 -31.12 9.37 46.31
C THR A 160 -32.49 8.79 46.70
N VAL A 161 -32.82 7.59 46.20
CA VAL A 161 -34.09 6.92 46.49
C VAL A 161 -34.18 6.55 47.97
N GLN A 162 -33.11 6.01 48.56
CA GLN A 162 -33.06 5.70 49.99
C GLN A 162 -33.28 6.93 50.86
N ALA A 163 -32.63 8.06 50.52
CA ALA A 163 -32.81 9.31 51.25
C ALA A 163 -34.26 9.82 51.20
N ALA A 164 -34.94 9.66 50.05
CA ALA A 164 -36.35 10.02 49.91
C ALA A 164 -37.30 9.09 50.70
N LEU A 165 -36.99 7.79 50.77
CA LEU A 165 -37.85 6.79 51.43
C LEU A 165 -37.65 6.72 52.95
N ASN A 166 -36.46 7.05 53.47
CA ASN A 166 -36.15 6.96 54.90
C ASN A 166 -37.11 7.74 55.81
N PRO A 167 -37.46 9.02 55.53
CA PRO A 167 -38.42 9.75 56.35
C PRO A 167 -39.82 9.13 56.36
N VAL A 168 -40.27 8.59 55.23
CA VAL A 168 -41.56 7.90 55.10
C VAL A 168 -41.57 6.63 55.95
N LYS A 169 -40.49 5.83 55.88
CA LYS A 169 -40.30 4.65 56.73
C LYS A 169 -40.37 5.03 58.21
N THR A 170 -39.62 6.04 58.64
CA THR A 170 -39.61 6.51 60.03
C THR A 170 -41.00 6.96 60.49
N GLN A 171 -41.73 7.71 59.67
CA GLN A 171 -43.08 8.16 60.01
C GLN A 171 -44.06 6.98 60.11
N ALA A 172 -43.94 5.98 59.23
CA ALA A 172 -44.77 4.78 59.28
C ALA A 172 -44.52 3.96 60.56
N GLU A 173 -43.25 3.76 60.94
CA GLU A 173 -42.87 3.07 62.18
C GLU A 173 -43.37 3.83 63.42
N THR A 174 -43.29 5.16 63.39
CA THR A 174 -43.82 6.04 64.43
C THR A 174 -45.33 5.90 64.55
N ASN A 175 -46.05 5.93 63.42
CA ASN A 175 -47.50 5.79 63.39
C ASN A 175 -47.95 4.41 63.91
N ALA A 176 -47.27 3.33 63.52
CA ALA A 176 -47.54 1.99 64.01
C ALA A 176 -47.38 1.90 65.54
N THR A 177 -46.34 2.52 66.08
CA THR A 177 -46.10 2.60 67.53
C THR A 177 -47.22 3.36 68.24
N ASN A 178 -47.61 4.53 67.70
CA ASN A 178 -48.67 5.35 68.26
C ASN A 178 -50.02 4.64 68.25
N ILE A 179 -50.38 3.97 67.16
CA ILE A 179 -51.61 3.18 67.03
C ILE A 179 -51.62 2.06 68.07
N THR A 180 -50.53 1.31 68.19
CA THR A 180 -50.39 0.26 69.20
C THR A 180 -50.63 0.82 70.60
N GLY A 181 -49.99 1.96 70.93
CA GLY A 181 -50.17 2.63 72.22
C GLY A 181 -51.61 3.09 72.47
N LEU A 182 -52.31 3.61 71.46
CA LEU A 182 -53.73 3.96 71.55
C LEU A 182 -54.60 2.72 71.77
N THR A 183 -54.38 1.64 71.01
CA THR A 183 -55.10 0.37 71.18
C THR A 183 -54.95 -0.17 72.60
N THR A 184 -53.73 -0.16 73.16
CA THR A 184 -53.49 -0.58 74.55
C THR A 184 -54.25 0.28 75.56
N ARG A 185 -54.21 1.61 75.41
CA ARG A 185 -54.91 2.54 76.31
C ARG A 185 -56.43 2.40 76.22
N VAL A 186 -56.98 2.28 75.01
CA VAL A 186 -58.41 2.03 74.80
C VAL A 186 -58.83 0.73 75.48
N GLY A 187 -58.08 -0.35 75.28
CA GLY A 187 -58.35 -1.62 75.97
C GLY A 187 -58.30 -1.52 77.50
N THR A 188 -57.39 -0.71 78.04
CA THR A 188 -57.32 -0.44 79.50
C THR A 188 -58.56 0.33 79.97
N ASN A 189 -58.90 1.44 79.30
CA ASN A 189 -60.08 2.23 79.64
C ASN A 189 -61.39 1.42 79.55
N GLU A 190 -61.51 0.55 78.54
CA GLU A 190 -62.65 -0.36 78.40
C GLU A 190 -62.76 -1.35 79.57
N SER A 191 -61.63 -1.75 80.15
CA SER A 191 -61.61 -2.57 81.37
C SER A 191 -62.01 -1.75 82.59
N ASP A 192 -61.41 -0.57 82.78
CA ASP A 192 -61.66 0.30 83.94
C ASP A 192 -63.12 0.74 84.06
N ILE A 193 -63.81 0.97 82.94
CA ILE A 193 -65.24 1.34 82.93
C ILE A 193 -66.15 0.17 83.36
N LYS A 194 -65.71 -1.08 83.21
CA LYS A 194 -66.50 -2.27 83.53
C LYS A 194 -66.40 -2.71 84.99
N THR A 195 -65.47 -2.16 85.75
CA THR A 195 -65.20 -2.48 87.16
C THR A 195 -65.68 -1.38 88.09
#